data_AF-A0A1F3PS05-F1
#
_entry.id   AF-A0A1F3PS05-F1
#
_cell.length_a   1.000
_cell.length_b   1.000
_cell.length_c   1.000
_cell.angle_alpha   90.00
_cell.angle_beta   90.00
_cell.angle_gamma   90.00
#
_symmetry.space_group_name_H-M   'P 1'
#
loop_
_entity.id
_entity.type
_entity.pdbx_description
1 polymer ?
#
loop_
_entity_poly.entity_id
_entity_poly.type
_entity_poly.pdbx_seq_one_letter_code
_entity_poly.pdbx_strand_id
1 'polypeptide(L)' 'MPITTPLQKIDQVNYFGKKSIEIILTGNTYDGAQQAAMAHSIESNIEFINPFDDLKVIEGPATVGM' A
#
# COMPACT_ATOMS: atom_id res chain seq x y z
N MET A 1 3.87 5.22 2.72
CA MET A 1 4.43 5.77 1.47
C MET A 1 5.76 6.44 1.75
N PRO A 2 6.75 6.45 0.84
CA PRO A 2 8.00 7.19 1.04
C PRO A 2 7.78 8.69 1.21
N ILE A 3 8.59 9.38 2.01
CA ILE A 3 8.51 10.85 2.16
C ILE A 3 8.78 11.60 0.85
N THR A 4 9.48 10.96 -0.08
CA THR A 4 9.80 11.48 -1.41
C THR A 4 8.65 11.32 -2.40
N THR A 5 7.48 10.82 -1.96
CA THR A 5 6.33 10.59 -2.83
C THR A 5 5.74 11.93 -3.29
N PRO A 6 5.53 12.14 -4.60
CA PRO A 6 4.90 13.34 -5.11
C PRO A 6 3.48 13.54 -4.56
N LEU A 7 3.14 14.78 -4.20
CA LEU A 7 1.82 15.16 -3.67
C LEU A 7 0.66 14.66 -4.55
N GLN A 8 0.81 14.74 -5.87
CA GLN A 8 -0.21 14.28 -6.81
C GLN A 8 -0.63 12.81 -6.59
N LYS A 9 0.30 11.93 -6.21
CA LYS A 9 -0.01 10.53 -5.91
C LYS A 9 -0.71 10.37 -4.56
N ILE A 10 -0.31 11.19 -3.58
CA ILE A 10 -0.92 11.21 -2.24
C ILE A 10 -2.37 11.69 -2.35
N ASP A 11 -2.61 12.77 -3.08
CA ASP A 11 -3.95 13.31 -3.35
C ASP A 11 -4.84 12.28 -4.05
N GLN A 12 -4.31 11.56 -5.03
CA GLN A 12 -5.08 10.53 -5.73
C GLN A 12 -5.50 9.39 -4.79
N VAL A 13 -4.60 8.92 -3.92
CA VAL A 13 -4.94 7.90 -2.92
C VAL A 13 -5.95 8.43 -1.91
N ASN A 14 -5.78 9.66 -1.43
CA ASN A 14 -6.74 10.33 -0.55
C ASN A 14 -8.12 10.49 -1.21
N TYR A 15 -8.16 10.82 -2.50
CA TYR A 15 -9.40 10.94 -3.25
C TYR A 15 -10.18 9.61 -3.33
N PHE A 16 -9.48 8.49 -3.55
CA PHE A 16 -10.11 7.17 -3.62
C PHE A 16 -10.53 6.65 -2.24
N GLY A 17 -9.65 6.76 -1.24
CA GLY A 17 -9.90 6.20 0.09
C GLY A 17 -10.72 7.09 1.03
N LYS A 18 -10.80 8.41 0.74
CA LYS A 18 -11.55 9.41 1.52
C LYS A 18 -11.26 9.28 3.04
N LYS A 19 -12.31 9.13 3.85
CA LYS A 19 -12.23 9.01 5.32
C LYS A 19 -11.90 7.59 5.80
N SER A 20 -11.79 6.62 4.90
CA SER A 20 -11.58 5.21 5.23
C SER A 20 -10.10 4.80 5.14
N ILE A 21 -9.20 5.75 4.87
CA ILE A 21 -7.77 5.48 4.77
C ILE A 21 -6.97 6.49 5.59
N GLU A 22 -5.79 6.06 6.02
CA GLU A 22 -4.77 6.90 6.62
C GLU A 22 -3.48 6.75 5.81
N ILE A 23 -2.87 7.87 5.40
CA ILE A 23 -1.64 7.87 4.63
C ILE A 23 -0.47 8.20 5.55
N ILE A 24 0.34 7.20 5.86
CA ILE A 24 1.54 7.37 6.67
C ILE A 24 2.75 7.54 5.73
N LEU A 25 3.44 8.67 5.85
CA LEU A 25 4.68 8.93 5.10
C LEU A 25 5.89 8.51 5.95
N THR A 26 6.60 7.47 5.52
CA THR A 26 7.75 6.90 6.22
C THR A 26 8.78 6.35 5.24
N GLY A 27 10.06 6.50 5.59
CA GLY A 27 11.20 6.07 4.76
C GLY A 27 11.47 6.97 3.54
N ASN A 28 12.71 6.98 3.07
CA ASN A 28 13.13 7.74 1.87
C ASN A 28 12.97 6.95 0.57
N THR A 29 12.81 5.63 0.68
CA THR A 29 12.72 4.67 -0.42
C THR A 29 11.48 3.80 -0.29
N TYR A 30 11.09 3.16 -1.39
CA TYR A 30 9.97 2.21 -1.41
C TYR A 30 10.19 1.06 -0.42
N ASP A 31 11.37 0.43 -0.42
CA ASP A 31 11.70 -0.67 0.47
C ASP A 31 11.61 -0.28 1.95
N GLY A 32 12.07 0.92 2.30
CA GLY A 32 11.95 1.44 3.66
C GLY A 32 10.50 1.66 4.09
N ALA A 33 9.67 2.18 3.18
CA ALA A 33 8.25 2.35 3.43
C ALA A 33 7.52 0.99 3.54
N GLN A 34 7.92 0.00 2.75
CA GLN A 34 7.36 -1.36 2.78
C GLN A 34 7.71 -2.08 4.08
N GLN A 35 8.99 -2.06 4.50
CA GLN A 35 9.42 -2.66 5.75
C GLN A 35 8.71 -2.06 6.96
N ALA A 36 8.55 -0.74 6.99
CA ALA A 36 7.81 -0.06 8.05
C ALA A 36 6.33 -0.49 8.08
N ALA A 37 5.69 -0.65 6.90
CA ALA A 37 4.32 -1.12 6.82
C ALA A 37 4.16 -2.59 7.27
N MET A 38 5.12 -3.45 6.94
CA MET A 38 5.15 -4.85 7.37
C MET A 38 5.37 -4.98 8.88
N ALA A 39 6.31 -4.20 9.45
CA ALA A 39 6.53 -4.16 10.89
C ALA A 39 5.27 -3.68 11.63
N HIS A 40 4.64 -2.62 11.14
CA HIS A 40 3.40 -2.09 11.72
C HIS A 40 2.24 -3.10 11.63
N SER A 41 2.16 -3.88 10.55
CA SER A 41 1.18 -4.95 10.41
C SER A 41 1.34 -6.02 11.50
N ILE A 42 2.58 -6.43 11.79
CA ILE A 42 2.88 -7.40 12.85
C ILE A 42 2.57 -6.80 14.23
N GLU A 43 2.96 -5.55 14.49
CA GLU A 43 2.76 -4.90 15.80
C GLU A 43 1.29 -4.60 16.09
N SER A 44 0.53 -4.14 15.10
CA SER A 44 -0.88 -3.76 15.26
C SER A 44 -1.85 -4.92 14.97
N ASN A 45 -1.32 -6.09 14.61
CA ASN A 45 -2.07 -7.29 14.23
C ASN A 45 -3.13 -7.01 13.14
N ILE A 46 -2.76 -6.18 12.16
CA ILE A 46 -3.59 -5.81 11.00
C ILE A 46 -3.09 -6.54 9.76
N GLU A 47 -3.99 -6.86 8.83
CA GLU A 47 -3.63 -7.63 7.64
C GLU A 47 -2.84 -6.78 6.64
N PHE A 48 -1.63 -7.20 6.30
CA PHE A 48 -0.83 -6.58 5.24
C PHE A 48 -1.22 -7.16 3.89
N ILE A 49 -1.75 -6.32 3.00
CA ILE A 49 -2.12 -6.72 1.65
C ILE A 49 -0.85 -6.68 0.77
N ASN A 50 -0.34 -7.87 0.44
CA ASN A 50 0.78 -7.98 -0.50
C ASN A 50 0.32 -7.60 -1.92
N PRO A 51 1.01 -6.68 -2.61
CA PRO A 51 0.58 -6.20 -3.93
C PRO A 51 0.73 -7.22 -5.06
N PHE A 52 1.45 -8.33 -4.83
CA PHE A 52 1.71 -9.35 -5.86
C PHE A 52 1.66 -10.79 -5.31
N ASP A 53 2.07 -10.97 -4.05
CA ASP A 53 2.25 -12.30 -3.45
C ASP A 53 1.06 -12.66 -2.54
N ASP A 54 -0.14 -12.57 -3.11
CA ASP A 54 -1.36 -13.06 -2.49
C ASP A 54 -2.20 -13.76 -3.57
N LEU A 55 -2.65 -14.98 -3.28
CA LEU A 55 -3.46 -15.78 -4.20
C LEU A 55 -4.69 -15.03 -4.72
N LYS A 56 -5.35 -14.21 -3.88
CA LYS A 56 -6.51 -13.41 -4.28
C LYS A 56 -6.13 -12.22 -5.17
N VAL A 57 -4.91 -11.71 -5.02
CA VAL A 57 -4.38 -10.62 -5.87
C VAL A 57 -3.98 -11.15 -7.24
N ILE A 58 -3.52 -12.41 -7.32
CA ILE A 58 -3.16 -13.08 -8.58
C ILE A 58 -4.40 -13.46 -9.42
N GLU A 59 -5.53 -13.79 -8.77
CA GLU A 59 -6.80 -14.10 -9.45
C GLU A 59 -7.40 -12.89 -10.19
N GLY A 60 -7.17 -11.67 -9.71
CA GLY A 60 -7.65 -10.43 -10.34
C GLY A 60 -7.17 -10.22 -11.79
N PRO A 61 -5.86 -10.10 -12.05
CA PRO A 61 -5.33 -9.86 -13.39
C PRO A 61 -5.56 -11.04 -14.36
N ALA A 62 -5.90 -12.24 -13.89
CA ALA A 62 -6.31 -13.35 -14.76
C ALA A 62 -7.58 -13.04 -15.58
N THR A 63 -8.41 -12.09 -15.14
CA THR A 63 -9.60 -11.62 -15.88
C THR A 63 -9.28 -10.76 -17.11
N VAL A 64 -8.05 -10.24 -17.23
CA VAL A 64 -7.64 -9.38 -18.36
C VAL A 64 -7.22 -10.21 -19.59
N GLY A 65 -6.92 -11.49 -19.40
CA GLY A 65 -6.53 -12.42 -20.47
C GLY A 65 -7.70 -13.12 -21.18
N MET A 66 -8.95 -12.84 -20.80
CA MET A 66 -10.16 -13.36 -21.45
C MET A 66 -10.64 -12.49 -22.60
#